data_AF-A3Z0T9-F1
#
_entry.id   AF-A3Z0T9-F1
#
_cell.length_a   1.000
_cell.length_b   1.000
_cell.length_c   1.000
_cell.angle_alpha   90.00
_cell.angle_beta   90.00
_cell.angle_gamma   90.00
#
_symmetry.space_group_name_H-M   'P 1'
#
loop_
_entity.id
_entity.type
_entity.pdbx_description
1 polymer ?
#
loop_
_entity_poly.entity_id
_entity_poly.type
_entity_poly.pdbx_seq_one_letter_code
_entity_poly.pdbx_strand_id
1 'polypeptide(L)' 'MCLAIAGELIRIEDRRPADRPEEDPALWRMGLVEFSGVRREVSLACVPEAVVGDQLLVHVGFALSIVQP' A
#
# COMPACT_ATOMS: atom_id res chain seq x y z
N MET A 1 -20.67 7.72 -1.39
CA MET A 1 -19.42 8.45 -1.14
C MET A 1 -18.72 7.72 0.00
N CYS A 2 -17.56 7.11 -0.24
CA CYS A 2 -16.85 6.36 0.80
C CYS A 2 -15.69 7.21 1.34
N LEU A 3 -15.53 7.28 2.66
CA LEU A 3 -14.42 7.98 3.29
C LEU A 3 -13.16 7.09 3.26
N ALA A 4 -11.98 7.70 3.17
CA ALA A 4 -10.73 6.97 3.35
C ALA A 4 -10.60 6.49 4.80
N ILE A 5 -9.96 5.35 5.01
CA ILE A 5 -9.81 4.70 6.31
C ILE A 5 -8.33 4.46 6.61
N ALA A 6 -7.93 4.68 7.87
CA ALA A 6 -6.58 4.40 8.34
C ALA A 6 -6.41 2.90 8.62
N GLY A 7 -5.27 2.32 8.22
CA GLY A 7 -4.89 0.94 8.53
C GLY A 7 -3.38 0.79 8.64
N GLU A 8 -2.94 -0.25 9.33
CA GLU A 8 -1.51 -0.51 9.57
C GLU A 8 -0.93 -1.39 8.45
N LEU A 9 0.21 -0.98 7.89
CA LEU A 9 0.94 -1.78 6.90
C LEU A 9 1.68 -2.92 7.59
N ILE A 10 1.26 -4.16 7.37
CA ILE A 10 1.84 -5.33 8.05
C ILE A 10 2.83 -6.12 7.17
N ARG A 11 2.74 -6.02 5.84
CA ARG A 11 3.66 -6.67 4.88
C ARG A 11 3.76 -5.90 3.57
N ILE A 12 4.88 -6.06 2.88
CA ILE A 12 5.13 -5.48 1.55
C ILE A 12 5.52 -6.59 0.57
N GLU A 13 4.98 -6.53 -0.63
CA GLU A 13 5.26 -7.42 -1.75
C GLU A 13 5.60 -6.59 -3.00
N ASP A 14 6.64 -6.98 -3.73
CA ASP A 14 6.97 -6.41 -5.04
C ASP A 14 6.44 -7.37 -6.12
N ARG A 15 5.49 -6.90 -6.94
CA ARG A 15 4.82 -7.70 -7.98
C ARG A 15 5.26 -7.32 -9.40
N ARG A 16 6.50 -6.84 -9.55
CA ARG A 16 7.02 -6.44 -10.87
C ARG A 16 6.92 -7.56 -11.92
N PRO A 17 6.45 -7.25 -13.14
CA PRO A 17 6.46 -8.20 -14.25
C PRO A 17 7.90 -8.54 -14.67
N ALA A 18 8.18 -9.83 -14.89
CA ALA A 18 9.50 -10.30 -15.33
C ALA A 18 9.81 -9.93 -16.80
N ASP A 19 8.78 -9.70 -17.61
CA ASP A 19 8.87 -9.39 -19.04
C ASP A 19 9.07 -7.90 -19.35
N ARG A 20 8.88 -7.01 -18.37
CA ARG A 20 9.06 -5.55 -18.50
C ARG A 20 9.82 -4.95 -17.31
N PRO A 21 11.15 -5.17 -17.22
CA PRO A 21 11.97 -4.73 -16.08
C PRO A 21 12.27 -3.22 -16.05
N GLU A 22 12.05 -2.49 -17.14
CA GLU A 22 12.35 -1.06 -17.27
C GLU A 22 11.27 -0.14 -16.65
N GLU A 23 10.14 -0.70 -16.22
CA GLU A 23 9.05 0.06 -15.60
C GLU A 23 9.36 0.48 -14.16
N ASP A 24 8.74 1.58 -13.73
CA ASP A 24 8.90 2.10 -12.38
C ASP A 24 8.51 1.05 -11.32
N PRO A 25 9.46 0.61 -10.46
CA PRO A 25 9.19 -0.37 -9.41
C PRO A 25 8.09 0.03 -8.44
N ALA A 26 7.85 1.34 -8.25
CA ALA A 26 6.82 1.82 -7.34
C ALA A 26 5.41 1.39 -7.75
N LEU A 27 5.13 1.27 -9.05
CA LEU A 27 3.81 0.93 -9.59
C LEU A 27 3.34 -0.46 -9.16
N TRP A 28 4.28 -1.36 -8.90
CA TRP A 28 4.01 -2.78 -8.60
C TRP A 28 4.21 -3.11 -7.12
N ARG A 29 4.44 -2.10 -6.28
CA ARG A 29 4.60 -2.25 -4.84
C ARG A 29 3.22 -2.41 -4.20
N MET A 30 2.99 -3.57 -3.59
CA MET A 30 1.75 -3.94 -2.91
C MET A 30 1.99 -4.08 -1.41
N GLY A 31 1.00 -3.68 -0.62
CA GLY A 31 1.00 -3.81 0.84
C GLY A 31 -0.17 -4.64 1.32
N LEU A 32 0.07 -5.48 2.34
CA LEU A 32 -1.01 -6.07 3.13
C LEU A 32 -1.30 -5.12 4.29
N VAL A 33 -2.50 -4.54 4.33
CA VAL A 33 -2.91 -3.55 5.34
C VAL A 33 -4.00 -4.15 6.23
N GLU A 34 -3.86 -3.98 7.55
CA GLU A 34 -4.83 -4.43 8.55
C GLU A 34 -5.70 -3.25 9.05
N PHE A 35 -7.01 -3.43 8.91
CA PHE A 35 -8.04 -2.49 9.36
C PHE A 35 -8.87 -3.16 10.45
N SER A 36 -8.51 -2.93 11.72
CA SER A 36 -9.24 -3.49 12.88
C SER A 36 -9.54 -5.00 12.75
N GLY A 37 -8.57 -5.78 12.29
CA GLY A 37 -8.67 -7.23 12.09
C GLY A 37 -9.07 -7.69 10.68
N VAL A 38 -9.43 -6.79 9.76
CA VAL A 38 -9.65 -7.11 8.35
C VAL A 38 -8.41 -6.79 7.53
N ARG A 39 -7.88 -7.78 6.81
CA ARG A 39 -6.69 -7.61 5.96
C ARG A 39 -7.07 -7.41 4.51
N ARG A 40 -6.44 -6.43 3.84
CA ARG A 40 -6.64 -6.16 2.41
C ARG A 40 -5.32 -5.86 1.73
N GLU A 41 -5.22 -6.28 0.46
CA GLU A 41 -4.14 -5.85 -0.41
C GLU A 41 -4.40 -4.43 -0.90
N VAL A 42 -3.37 -3.59 -0.83
CA VAL A 42 -3.43 -2.16 -1.14
C VAL A 42 -2.23 -1.81 -1.99
N SER A 43 -2.42 -1.03 -3.05
CA SER A 43 -1.32 -0.49 -3.84
C SER A 43 -0.60 0.61 -3.07
N LEU A 44 0.73 0.52 -3.01
CA LEU A 44 1.62 1.51 -2.39
C LEU A 44 2.23 2.48 -3.43
N ALA A 45 1.72 2.50 -4.67
CA ALA A 45 2.30 3.28 -5.75
C ALA A 45 2.37 4.79 -5.45
N CYS A 46 1.46 5.32 -4.62
CA CYS A 46 1.47 6.73 -4.21
C CYS A 46 2.34 7.02 -2.98
N VAL A 47 2.78 5.97 -2.26
CA VAL A 47 3.63 6.06 -1.06
C VAL A 47 4.69 4.95 -1.10
N PRO A 48 5.57 4.92 -2.13
CA PRO A 48 6.58 3.86 -2.28
C PRO A 48 7.58 3.78 -1.12
N GLU A 49 7.73 4.86 -0.36
CA GLU A 49 8.55 4.97 0.84
C GLU A 49 7.95 4.27 2.07
N ALA A 50 6.69 3.84 2.02
CA ALA A 50 6.03 3.20 3.15
C ALA A 50 6.77 1.93 3.61
N VAL A 51 6.86 1.77 4.93
CA VAL A 51 7.50 0.66 5.61
C VAL A 51 6.50 -0.08 6.52
N VAL A 52 6.79 -1.35 6.80
CA VAL A 52 5.96 -2.15 7.72
C VAL A 52 5.92 -1.47 9.10
N GLY A 53 4.72 -1.27 9.62
CA GLY A 53 4.42 -0.50 10.83
C GLY A 53 3.73 0.83 10.55
N ASP A 54 3.88 1.40 9.35
CA ASP A 54 3.26 2.69 9.01
C ASP A 54 1.73 2.61 9.03
N GLN A 55 1.10 3.68 9.52
CA GLN A 55 -0.34 3.91 9.39
C GLN A 55 -0.63 4.60 8.05
N LEU A 56 -1.40 3.94 7.19
CA LEU A 56 -1.72 4.41 5.85
C LEU A 56 -3.18 4.87 5.76
N LEU A 57 -3.41 5.99 5.11
CA LEU A 57 -4.76 6.40 4.69
C LEU A 57 -5.11 5.73 3.36
N VAL A 58 -6.11 4.84 3.38
CA VAL A 58 -6.46 4.03 2.21
C VAL A 58 -7.82 4.42 1.64
N HIS A 59 -7.88 4.56 0.31
CA HIS A 59 -9.11 4.77 -0.44
C HIS A 59 -9.12 3.90 -1.69
N VAL A 60 -10.22 3.18 -1.93
CA VAL A 60 -10.44 2.33 -3.13
C VAL A 60 -9.27 1.40 -3.50
N GLY A 61 -8.54 0.88 -2.50
CA GLY A 61 -7.42 -0.05 -2.70
C GLY A 61 -6.05 0.62 -2.94
N PHE A 62 -5.95 1.94 -2.77
CA PHE A 62 -4.69 2.69 -2.83
C PHE A 62 -4.39 3.35 -1.49
N ALA A 63 -3.13 3.26 -1.06
CA ALA A 63 -2.62 4.07 0.03
C ALA A 63 -2.31 5.46 -0.52
N LEU A 64 -2.99 6.49 -0.01
CA LEU A 64 -2.87 7.86 -0.50
C LEU A 64 -1.82 8.67 0.27
N SER A 65 -1.63 8.35 1.54
CA SER A 65 -0.65 9.02 2.40
C SER A 65 -0.29 8.17 3.62
N ILE A 66 0.89 8.43 4.18
CA ILE A 66 1.29 7.96 5.51
C ILE A 66 0.79 8.98 6.53
N VAL A 67 0.00 8.53 7.51
CA VAL A 67 -0.65 9.40 8.50
C VAL A 67 0.19 9.48 9.78
N GLN A 68 0.79 8.36 10.18
CA GLN A 68 1.71 8.26 11.30
C GLN A 68 2.82 7.25 10.93
N PRO A 69 4.10 7.60 11.13
CA PRO A 69 5.20 6.65 11.09
C PRO A 69 5.28 5.82 12.37
#